data_AF-A0A1U6J6X3-F1
#
_entry.id   AF-A0A1U6J6X3-F1
#
_cell.length_a   1.000
_cell.length_b   1.000
_cell.length_c   1.000
_cell.angle_alpha   90.00
_cell.angle_beta   90.00
_cell.angle_gamma   90.00
#
_symmetry.space_group_name_H-M   'P 1'
#
loop_
_entity.id
_entity.type
_entity.pdbx_description
1 polymer ?
#
loop_
_entity_poly.entity_id
_entity_poly.type
_entity_poly.pdbx_seq_one_letter_code
_entity_poly.pdbx_strand_id
1 'polypeptide(L)'
;MKTSKDALDSSGLPEVPEPPRRSVNMVAGTIGHFVEWYDWYIYGLLAAVFAGQIFPSENPFASLVAALLTYAVGFVIRPLSGIIISPLADRYGRRLILTLSISGMALGSLIIGLTPSFATIGYAAPVL
;
A
#
# COMPACT_ATOMS: atom_id res chain seq x y z
N MET A 1 -22.23 -60.16 -24.08
CA MET A 1 -21.31 -59.27 -24.82
C MET A 1 -21.20 -57.98 -24.00
N LYS A 2 -19.97 -57.56 -23.67
CA LYS A 2 -19.63 -56.42 -22.81
C LYS A 2 -20.43 -55.16 -23.13
N THR A 3 -20.98 -54.53 -22.09
CA THR A 3 -20.77 -53.09 -21.82
C THR A 3 -20.68 -52.89 -20.31
N SER A 4 -19.60 -53.42 -19.75
CA SER A 4 -19.04 -53.05 -18.44
C SER A 4 -18.52 -51.61 -18.50
N LYS A 5 -19.43 -50.62 -18.60
CA LYS A 5 -19.07 -49.20 -18.58
C LYS A 5 -19.96 -48.34 -17.68
N ASP A 6 -21.10 -48.85 -17.24
CA ASP A 6 -22.03 -48.12 -16.36
C ASP A 6 -21.82 -48.43 -14.86
N ALA A 7 -20.79 -49.21 -14.53
CA ALA A 7 -20.47 -49.63 -13.16
C ALA A 7 -19.30 -48.85 -12.52
N LEU A 8 -18.88 -47.72 -13.11
CA LEU A 8 -17.76 -46.90 -12.64
C LEU A 8 -18.08 -45.40 -12.60
N ASP A 9 -19.33 -45.03 -12.28
CA ASP A 9 -19.55 -43.73 -11.61
C ASP A 9 -19.66 -43.97 -10.09
N SER A 10 -18.56 -44.51 -9.56
CA SER A 10 -18.37 -44.82 -8.15
C SER A 10 -17.71 -43.64 -7.45
N SER A 11 -18.31 -42.46 -7.50
CA SER A 11 -17.93 -41.40 -6.59
C SER A 11 -19.11 -40.52 -6.22
N GLY A 12 -20.05 -41.10 -5.48
CA GLY A 12 -20.77 -40.37 -4.43
C GLY A 12 -19.85 -39.90 -3.30
N LEU A 13 -18.62 -39.50 -3.64
CA LEU A 13 -17.74 -38.82 -2.72
C LEU A 13 -18.38 -37.45 -2.49
N PRO A 14 -18.64 -37.04 -1.25
CA PRO A 14 -19.04 -35.67 -0.99
C PRO A 14 -17.98 -34.77 -1.63
N GLU A 15 -18.42 -33.84 -2.47
CA GLU A 15 -17.56 -32.80 -3.03
C GLU A 15 -16.90 -32.11 -1.82
N VAL A 16 -15.62 -32.42 -1.59
CA VAL A 16 -14.89 -31.88 -0.44
C VAL A 16 -14.84 -30.38 -0.69
N PRO A 17 -15.47 -29.55 0.17
CA PRO A 17 -15.43 -28.11 -0.03
C PRO A 17 -13.96 -27.72 -0.07
N GLU A 18 -13.49 -27.15 -1.19
CA GLU A 18 -12.12 -26.65 -1.23
C GLU A 18 -11.94 -25.72 -0.04
N PRO A 19 -10.89 -25.93 0.79
CA PRO A 19 -10.68 -25.11 1.97
C PRO A 19 -10.65 -23.65 1.51
N PRO A 20 -11.40 -22.75 2.18
CA PRO A 20 -11.47 -21.36 1.74
C PRO A 20 -10.05 -20.81 1.59
N ARG A 21 -9.79 -20.03 0.54
CA ARG A 21 -8.48 -19.44 0.13
C ARG A 21 -7.90 -18.44 1.15
N ARG A 22 -8.15 -18.67 2.44
CA ARG A 22 -7.82 -17.87 3.60
C ARG A 22 -6.31 -17.71 3.76
N SER A 23 -5.53 -18.74 3.48
CA SER A 23 -4.06 -18.69 3.52
C SER A 23 -3.49 -17.67 2.54
N VAL A 24 -3.95 -17.68 1.30
CA VAL A 24 -3.51 -16.74 0.25
C VAL A 24 -3.85 -15.29 0.62
N ASN A 25 -5.06 -15.06 1.16
CA ASN A 25 -5.47 -13.73 1.60
C ASN A 25 -4.68 -13.22 2.81
N MET A 26 -4.29 -14.11 3.73
CA MET A 26 -3.44 -13.75 4.87
C MET A 26 -2.04 -13.38 4.42
N VAL A 27 -1.42 -14.18 3.54
CA VAL A 27 -0.10 -13.90 2.99
C VAL A 27 -0.10 -12.58 2.22
N ALA A 28 -1.11 -12.35 1.37
CA ALA A 28 -1.26 -11.09 0.63
C ALA A 28 -1.41 -9.87 1.57
N GLY A 29 -2.17 -10.02 2.67
CA GLY A 29 -2.31 -8.98 3.69
C GLY A 29 -0.99 -8.65 4.40
N THR A 30 -0.22 -9.68 4.78
CA THR A 30 1.09 -9.50 5.42
C THR A 30 2.10 -8.83 4.49
N ILE A 31 2.13 -9.22 3.21
CA ILE A 31 3.00 -8.58 2.21
C ILE A 31 2.61 -7.11 2.04
N GLY A 32 1.31 -6.81 1.92
CA GLY A 32 0.84 -5.42 1.83
C GLY A 32 1.28 -4.59 3.04
N HIS A 33 1.16 -5.16 4.24
CA HIS A 33 1.62 -4.50 5.46
C HIS A 33 3.13 -4.27 5.46
N PHE A 34 3.92 -5.25 5.02
CA PHE A 34 5.37 -5.13 4.92
C PHE A 34 5.77 -4.03 3.92
N VAL A 35 5.14 -3.98 2.75
CA VAL A 35 5.41 -2.96 1.73
C VAL A 35 5.10 -1.57 2.25
N GLU A 36 3.97 -1.39 2.94
CA GLU A 36 3.61 -0.11 3.55
C GLU A 36 4.67 0.35 4.57
N TRP A 37 5.12 -0.56 5.44
CA TRP A 37 6.17 -0.26 6.42
C TRP A 37 7.51 0.04 5.77
N TYR A 38 7.86 -0.71 4.72
CA TYR A 38 9.10 -0.52 3.98
C TYR A 38 9.17 0.89 3.39
N ASP A 39 8.12 1.31 2.68
CA ASP A 39 8.08 2.62 2.02
C ASP A 39 8.17 3.76 3.05
N TRP A 40 7.45 3.62 4.16
CA TRP A 40 7.53 4.56 5.28
C TRP A 40 8.94 4.66 5.88
N TYR A 41 9.59 3.53 6.09
CA TYR A 41 10.93 3.50 6.67
C TYR A 41 11.95 4.14 5.73
N ILE A 42 11.84 3.84 4.42
CA ILE A 42 12.69 4.43 3.38
C ILE A 42 12.51 5.94 3.30
N TYR A 43 11.28 6.46 3.37
CA TYR A 43 11.03 7.91 3.43
C TYR A 43 11.78 8.54 4.60
N GLY A 44 11.65 7.99 5.81
CA GLY A 44 12.31 8.51 7.00
C GLY A 44 13.84 8.49 6.90
N LEU A 45 14.42 7.42 6.35
CA LEU A 45 15.86 7.29 6.13
C LEU A 45 16.38 8.28 5.10
N LEU A 46 15.65 8.47 4.00
CA LEU A 46 16.03 9.35 2.90
C LEU A 46 15.65 10.81 3.13
N ALA A 47 14.86 11.13 4.15
CA ALA A 47 14.44 12.49 4.46
C ALA A 47 15.61 13.46 4.53
N ALA A 48 16.73 13.08 5.15
CA ALA A 48 17.93 13.91 5.23
C ALA A 48 18.61 14.14 3.87
N VAL A 49 18.39 13.27 2.89
CA VAL A 49 18.98 13.35 1.55
C VAL A 49 18.20 14.34 0.68
N PHE A 50 16.87 14.25 0.65
CA PHE A 50 16.04 15.10 -0.21
C PHE A 50 15.48 16.35 0.50
N ALA A 51 15.61 16.49 1.81
CA ALA A 51 15.06 17.62 2.58
C ALA A 51 15.43 18.97 1.98
N GLY A 52 16.70 19.21 1.68
CA GLY A 52 17.14 20.49 1.11
C GLY A 52 16.70 20.71 -0.35
N GLN A 53 16.33 19.65 -1.07
CA GLN A 53 15.90 19.71 -2.46
C GLN A 53 14.39 19.95 -2.58
N ILE A 54 13.59 19.35 -1.70
CA ILE A 54 12.13 19.44 -1.72
C ILE A 54 11.64 20.60 -0.83
N PHE A 55 12.30 20.83 0.31
CA PHE A 55 11.94 21.84 1.31
C PHE A 55 13.07 22.86 1.46
N PRO A 56 13.19 23.87 0.56
CA PRO A 56 14.22 24.88 0.69
C PRO A 56 14.01 25.71 1.96
N SER A 57 15.11 25.94 2.67
CA SER A 57 15.14 26.82 3.84
C SER A 57 16.55 27.40 3.95
N GLU A 58 16.67 28.59 4.52
CA GLU A 58 17.97 29.21 4.81
C GLU A 58 18.77 28.40 5.85
N ASN A 59 18.07 27.64 6.68
CA ASN A 59 18.66 26.73 7.66
C ASN A 59 18.43 25.26 7.25
N PRO A 60 19.49 24.46 7.03
CA PRO A 60 19.39 23.02 6.73
C PRO A 60 18.60 22.22 7.77
N PHE A 61 18.65 22.63 9.03
CA PHE A 61 17.88 22.00 10.11
C PHE A 61 16.37 22.16 9.88
N ALA A 62 15.92 23.33 9.42
CA ALA A 62 14.51 23.56 9.15
C ALA A 62 14.00 22.78 7.93
N SER A 63 14.83 22.58 6.89
CA SER A 63 14.49 21.67 5.77
C SER A 63 14.27 20.24 6.25
N LEU A 64 15.15 19.73 7.12
CA LEU A 64 15.01 18.39 7.69
C LEU A 64 13.75 18.28 8.55
N VAL A 65 13.49 19.29 9.40
CA VAL A 65 12.26 19.32 10.21
C VAL A 65 11.02 19.33 9.33
N ALA A 66 11.00 20.07 8.21
CA ALA A 66 9.87 20.06 7.28
C ALA A 66 9.62 18.69 6.64
N ALA A 67 10.69 17.99 6.23
CA ALA A 67 10.58 16.61 5.72
C ALA A 67 10.08 15.65 6.82
N LEU A 68 10.58 15.77 8.05
CA LEU A 68 10.12 14.97 9.19
C LEU A 68 8.68 15.31 9.62
N LEU A 69 8.24 16.56 9.46
CA LEU A 69 6.86 16.96 9.68
C LEU A 69 5.92 16.34 8.65
N THR A 70 6.35 16.25 7.39
CA THR A 70 5.60 15.55 6.34
C THR A 70 5.45 14.07 6.70
N TYR A 71 6.53 13.44 7.18
CA TYR A 71 6.48 12.09 7.77
C TYR A 71 5.50 12.02 8.97
N ALA A 72 5.54 13.00 9.86
CA ALA A 72 4.69 13.06 11.04
C ALA A 72 3.18 13.17 10.68
N VAL A 73 2.83 13.97 9.67
CA VAL A 73 1.45 14.12 9.18
C VAL A 73 0.88 12.77 8.73
N GLY A 74 1.71 11.91 8.13
CA GLY A 74 1.30 10.57 7.75
C GLY A 74 0.77 9.72 8.92
N PHE A 75 1.25 9.94 10.16
CA PHE A 75 0.76 9.20 11.34
C PHE A 75 -0.67 9.61 11.71
N VAL A 76 -1.07 10.83 11.39
CA VAL A 76 -2.46 11.32 11.57
C VAL A 76 -3.35 10.81 10.45
N ILE A 77 -2.82 10.73 9.23
CA ILE A 77 -3.56 10.23 8.06
C ILE A 77 -3.91 8.74 8.22
N ARG A 78 -3.05 7.93 8.85
CA ARG A 78 -3.33 6.48 9.05
C ARG A 78 -4.62 6.15 9.81
N PRO A 79 -4.87 6.67 11.04
CA PRO A 79 -6.14 6.41 11.71
C PRO A 79 -7.31 7.01 10.93
N LEU A 80 -7.11 8.17 10.31
CA LEU A 80 -8.13 8.83 9.50
C LEU A 80 -8.54 7.99 8.27
N SER A 81 -7.56 7.41 7.56
CA SER A 81 -7.81 6.53 6.42
C SER A 81 -8.54 5.26 6.85
N GLY A 82 -8.21 4.71 8.02
CA GLY A 82 -8.96 3.62 8.64
C GLY A 82 -10.43 3.97 8.83
N ILE A 83 -10.74 5.15 9.37
CA ILE A 83 -12.14 5.57 9.62
C ILE A 83 -12.90 5.78 8.30
N ILE A 84 -12.27 6.37 7.28
CA ILE A 84 -12.91 6.71 6.00
C ILE A 84 -13.05 5.49 5.08
N ILE A 85 -11.99 4.68 4.99
CA ILE A 85 -11.88 3.58 4.02
C ILE A 85 -12.45 2.27 4.58
N SER A 86 -12.48 2.05 5.90
CA SER A 86 -13.02 0.79 6.47
C SER A 86 -14.48 0.51 6.10
N PRO A 87 -15.43 1.48 6.19
CA PRO A 87 -16.81 1.25 5.74
C PRO A 87 -16.90 0.95 4.24
N LEU A 88 -15.99 1.54 3.45
CA LEU A 88 -15.89 1.30 2.02
C LEU A 88 -15.41 -0.12 1.72
N ALA A 89 -14.49 -0.66 2.53
CA ALA A 89 -14.02 -2.04 2.42
C ALA A 89 -15.10 -3.07 2.69
N ASP A 90 -15.98 -2.78 3.65
CA ASP A 90 -17.10 -3.66 3.98
C ASP A 90 -18.19 -3.62 2.89
N ARG A 91 -18.37 -2.49 2.20
CA ARG A 91 -19.39 -2.33 1.13
C ARG A 91 -18.96 -2.82 -0.25
N TYR A 92 -17.72 -2.53 -0.66
CA TYR A 92 -17.22 -2.83 -2.02
C TYR A 92 -16.30 -4.05 -2.08
N GLY A 93 -16.01 -4.67 -0.93
CA GLY A 93 -15.20 -5.87 -0.81
C GLY A 93 -13.72 -5.57 -0.53
N ARG A 94 -13.15 -6.38 0.38
CA ARG A 94 -11.77 -6.22 0.88
C ARG A 94 -10.70 -6.24 -0.21
N ARG A 95 -10.85 -7.08 -1.23
CA ARG A 95 -9.83 -7.22 -2.29
C ARG A 95 -9.63 -5.92 -3.07
N LEU A 96 -10.72 -5.24 -3.44
CA LEU A 96 -10.67 -4.01 -4.21
C LEU A 96 -9.97 -2.90 -3.42
N ILE A 97 -10.37 -2.71 -2.16
CA ILE A 97 -9.77 -1.71 -1.29
C ILE A 97 -8.29 -2.00 -1.03
N LEU A 98 -7.91 -3.26 -0.76
CA LEU A 98 -6.50 -3.61 -0.58
C LEU A 98 -5.66 -3.29 -1.82
N THR A 99 -6.17 -3.59 -3.01
CA THR A 99 -5.48 -3.22 -4.26
C THR A 99 -5.38 -1.70 -4.43
N LEU A 100 -6.47 -0.96 -4.19
CA LEU A 100 -6.46 0.50 -4.28
C LEU A 100 -5.47 1.14 -3.30
N SER A 101 -5.39 0.64 -2.06
CA SER A 101 -4.42 1.14 -1.08
C SER A 101 -2.98 0.90 -1.53
N ILE A 102 -2.66 -0.31 -2.01
CA ILE A 102 -1.31 -0.63 -2.50
C ILE A 102 -0.96 0.20 -3.75
N SER A 103 -1.90 0.35 -4.68
CA SER A 103 -1.72 1.20 -5.86
C SER A 103 -1.54 2.67 -5.49
N GLY A 104 -2.30 3.17 -4.51
CA GLY A 104 -2.19 4.54 -4.00
C GLY A 104 -0.82 4.80 -3.35
N MET A 105 -0.30 3.86 -2.57
CA MET A 105 1.06 3.94 -2.03
C MET A 105 2.09 4.00 -3.17
N ALA A 106 2.04 3.05 -4.12
CA ALA A 106 2.97 3.02 -5.23
C ALA A 106 2.95 4.31 -6.07
N LEU A 107 1.76 4.89 -6.27
CA LEU A 107 1.62 6.19 -6.93
C LEU A 107 2.25 7.33 -6.12
N GLY A 108 2.05 7.36 -4.80
CA GLY A 108 2.68 8.34 -3.91
C GLY A 108 4.21 8.25 -3.94
N SER A 109 4.77 7.05 -3.80
CA SER A 109 6.22 6.84 -3.86
C SER A 109 6.79 7.21 -5.24
N LEU A 110 6.03 6.93 -6.32
CA LEU A 110 6.40 7.32 -7.67
C LEU A 110 6.41 8.84 -7.84
N ILE A 111 5.41 9.55 -7.29
CA ILE A 111 5.37 11.01 -7.32
C ILE A 111 6.62 11.56 -6.63
N ILE A 112 6.90 11.14 -5.39
CA ILE A 112 8.08 11.59 -4.64
C ILE A 112 9.38 11.32 -5.41
N GLY A 113 9.51 10.15 -6.04
CA GLY A 113 10.69 9.78 -6.82
C GLY A 113 10.84 10.57 -8.13
N LEU A 114 9.74 11.05 -8.71
CA LEU A 114 9.74 11.86 -9.93
C LEU A 114 9.73 13.37 -9.65
N THR A 115 9.50 13.78 -8.39
CA THR A 115 9.43 15.19 -8.00
C THR A 115 10.76 15.89 -8.29
N PRO A 116 10.78 16.87 -9.20
CA PRO A 116 11.93 17.72 -9.43
C PRO A 116 12.23 18.58 -8.20
N SER A 117 13.49 19.02 -8.07
CA SER A 117 13.87 19.92 -6.97
C SER A 117 13.09 21.23 -6.98
N PHE A 118 13.04 21.90 -5.83
CA PHE A 118 12.44 23.22 -5.69
C PHE A 118 13.00 24.24 -6.69
N ALA A 119 14.28 24.12 -7.09
CA ALA A 119 14.85 25.00 -8.10
C ALA A 119 14.13 24.92 -9.46
N THR A 120 13.49 23.79 -9.76
CA THR A 120 12.81 23.54 -11.03
C THR A 120 11.33 23.93 -10.99
N ILE A 121 10.62 23.59 -9.91
CA ILE A 121 9.14 23.71 -9.83
C ILE A 121 8.65 24.57 -8.65
N GLY A 122 9.55 25.16 -7.87
CA GLY A 122 9.20 26.02 -6.74
C GLY A 122 8.38 25.30 -5.67
N TYR A 123 7.43 26.02 -5.07
CA TYR A 123 6.57 25.51 -3.99
C TYR A 123 5.66 24.34 -4.40
N ALA A 124 5.60 23.98 -5.68
CA ALA A 124 4.94 22.74 -6.10
C ALA A 124 5.70 21.49 -5.60
N ALA A 125 7.02 21.55 -5.41
CA ALA A 125 7.82 20.41 -4.95
C ALA A 125 7.37 19.84 -3.58
N PRO A 126 7.15 20.65 -2.53
CA PRO A 126 6.68 20.13 -1.24
C PRO A 126 5.17 19.85 -1.18
N VAL A 127 4.40 20.21 -2.22
CA VAL A 127 2.94 20.00 -2.27
C VAL A 127 2.56 18.69 -2.97
N LEU A 128 3.40 18.23 -3.90
CA LEU A 128 3.24 16.96 -4.64
C LEU A 128 3.70 15.77 -3.80
#